data_AF-A0A0C2J1B7-F1
#
_entry.id   AF-A0A0C2J1B7-F1
#
_cell.length_a   1.000
_cell.length_b   1.000
_cell.length_c   1.000
_cell.angle_alpha   90.00
_cell.angle_beta   90.00
_cell.angle_gamma   90.00
#
_symmetry.space_group_name_H-M   'P 1'
#
loop_
_entity.id
_entity.type
_entity.pdbx_description
1 polymer ?
#
loop_
_entity_poly.entity_id
_entity_poly.type
_entity_poly.pdbx_seq_one_letter_code
_entity_poly.pdbx_strand_id
1 'polypeptide(L)'
;MVAADVSITSRSAQVLASETTIFPENIGLCELLTLLFAPFALMRPDLHNKRYLGALCGLGYDIETRQSLFPQNDVEFLFPFRFTNDDLHKVNGVRTYISNTLGVSIEQFSAARLHIKTWRDKVIENLMEYTWY
;
A
#
# COMPACT_ATOMS: atom_id res chain seq x y z
N MET A 1 -6.64 5.49 19.31
CA MET A 1 -7.93 6.13 19.66
C MET A 1 -8.72 6.27 18.38
N VAL A 2 -9.99 5.85 18.35
CA VAL A 2 -10.90 6.03 17.21
C VAL A 2 -12.10 6.82 17.70
N ALA A 3 -12.56 7.80 16.93
CA ALA A 3 -13.71 8.64 17.26
C ALA A 3 -14.91 8.24 16.42
N ALA A 4 -16.11 8.19 17.04
CA ALA A 4 -17.34 7.97 16.28
C ALA A 4 -17.81 9.24 15.58
N ASP A 5 -17.53 10.41 16.15
CA ASP A 5 -17.87 11.70 15.58
C ASP A 5 -16.68 12.67 15.63
N VAL A 6 -16.49 13.41 14.54
CA VAL A 6 -15.42 14.40 14.38
C VAL A 6 -16.02 15.67 13.81
N SER A 7 -16.04 16.73 14.62
CA SER A 7 -16.50 18.05 14.22
C SER A 7 -15.35 19.04 14.14
N ILE A 8 -15.37 19.90 13.12
CA ILE A 8 -14.34 20.90 12.87
C ILE A 8 -14.97 22.28 13.05
N THR A 9 -14.44 23.07 13.98
CA THR A 9 -14.92 24.44 14.19
C THR A 9 -14.16 25.40 13.27
N SER A 10 -14.87 26.04 12.34
CA SER A 10 -14.33 26.87 11.26
C SER A 10 -13.55 28.11 11.72
N ARG A 11 -13.76 28.57 12.96
CA ARG A 11 -13.07 29.76 13.52
C ARG A 11 -11.75 29.48 14.22
N SER A 12 -11.56 28.28 14.77
CA SER A 12 -10.42 27.98 15.66
C SER A 12 -9.47 26.90 15.13
N ALA A 13 -9.76 26.31 13.95
CA ALA A 13 -9.03 25.16 13.43
C ALA A 13 -8.90 24.00 14.43
N GLN A 14 -9.81 23.95 15.41
CA GLN A 14 -9.86 22.90 16.42
C GLN A 14 -10.73 21.76 15.91
N VAL A 15 -10.21 20.54 16.09
CA VAL A 15 -10.91 19.28 15.79
C VAL A 15 -11.43 18.72 17.11
N LEU A 16 -12.75 18.64 17.26
CA LEU A 16 -13.40 17.99 18.39
C LEU A 16 -13.78 16.57 17.98
N ALA A 17 -13.14 15.59 18.62
CA ALA A 17 -13.45 14.18 18.45
C ALA A 17 -14.31 13.72 19.64
N SER A 18 -15.57 13.42 19.37
CA SER A 18 -16.56 12.96 20.35
C SER A 18 -16.66 11.43 20.30
N GLU A 19 -17.12 10.83 21.40
CA GLU A 19 -17.37 9.39 21.48
C GLU A 19 -16.13 8.57 21.09
N THR A 20 -14.98 8.95 21.65
CA THR A 20 -13.71 8.30 21.36
C THR A 20 -13.60 7.01 22.16
N THR A 21 -13.29 5.92 21.46
CA THR A 21 -12.95 4.63 22.06
C THR A 21 -11.45 4.38 21.91
N ILE A 22 -10.86 3.72 22.89
CA ILE A 22 -9.50 3.19 22.74
C ILE A 22 -9.55 2.11 21.67
N PHE A 23 -8.80 2.32 20.60
CA PHE A 23 -8.62 1.29 19.59
C PHE A 23 -7.90 0.13 20.29
N PRO A 24 -8.45 -1.09 20.31
CA PRO A 24 -7.72 -2.21 20.88
C PRO A 24 -6.39 -2.33 20.14
N GLU A 25 -5.31 -2.62 20.86
CA GLU A 25 -3.98 -2.85 20.28
C GLU A 25 -3.96 -4.16 19.49
N ASN A 26 -4.81 -4.27 18.47
CA ASN A 26 -4.73 -5.34 17.50
C ASN A 26 -3.56 -5.03 16.59
N ILE A 27 -2.42 -5.62 16.93
CA ILE A 27 -1.20 -5.63 16.13
C ILE A 27 -1.57 -6.00 14.68
N GLY A 28 -1.29 -5.10 13.73
CA GLY A 28 -1.49 -5.36 12.30
C GLY A 28 -2.78 -4.83 11.68
N LEU A 29 -3.75 -4.32 12.44
CA LEU A 29 -4.98 -3.81 11.84
C LEU A 29 -4.76 -2.48 11.10
N CYS A 30 -3.94 -1.58 11.64
CA CYS A 30 -3.60 -0.32 10.98
C CYS A 30 -2.83 -0.58 9.67
N GLU A 31 -1.88 -1.51 9.70
CA GLU A 31 -1.09 -1.95 8.56
C GLU A 31 -1.99 -2.57 7.49
N LEU A 32 -2.94 -3.43 7.88
CA LEU A 32 -3.91 -4.04 6.98
C LEU A 32 -4.82 -2.99 6.34
N LEU A 33 -5.38 -2.07 7.12
CA LEU A 33 -6.22 -0.99 6.60
C LEU A 33 -5.45 -0.11 5.62
N THR A 34 -4.20 0.21 5.94
CA THR A 34 -3.33 1.00 5.07
C THR A 34 -3.10 0.27 3.74
N LEU A 35 -2.78 -1.03 3.77
CA LEU A 35 -2.59 -1.84 2.55
C LEU A 35 -3.88 -1.99 1.71
N LEU A 36 -5.03 -2.10 2.36
CA LEU A 36 -6.31 -2.26 1.67
C LEU A 36 -6.68 -1.00 0.88
N PHE A 37 -6.48 0.17 1.47
CA PHE A 37 -6.96 1.44 0.92
C PHE A 37 -5.87 2.27 0.22
N ALA A 38 -4.59 1.97 0.41
CA ALA A 38 -3.53 2.62 -0.36
C ALA A 38 -3.63 2.25 -1.85
N PRO A 39 -3.59 3.22 -2.77
CA PRO A 39 -3.55 2.93 -4.20
C PRO A 39 -2.31 2.14 -4.58
N PHE A 40 -1.16 2.53 -4.04
CA PHE A 40 0.13 1.88 -4.28
C PHE A 40 0.79 1.49 -2.96
N ALA A 41 1.35 0.27 -2.93
CA ALA A 41 2.09 -0.25 -1.80
C ALA A 41 3.36 -0.95 -2.30
N LEU A 42 4.51 -0.42 -1.91
CA LEU A 42 5.82 -0.99 -2.16
C LEU A 42 6.24 -1.84 -0.96
N MET A 43 6.28 -3.16 -1.16
CA MET A 43 6.62 -4.10 -0.10
C MET A 43 8.14 -4.19 0.11
N ARG A 44 8.59 -4.27 1.36
CA ARG A 44 10.00 -4.48 1.73
C ARG A 44 10.24 -5.96 2.07
N PRO A 45 10.82 -6.76 1.16
CA PRO A 45 11.12 -8.15 1.44
C PRO A 45 12.30 -8.28 2.42
N ASP A 46 12.33 -9.41 3.14
CA ASP A 46 13.50 -9.86 3.90
C ASP A 46 14.62 -10.31 2.94
N LEU A 47 15.86 -10.41 3.42
CA LEU A 47 17.05 -10.80 2.64
C LEU A 47 16.87 -12.11 1.85
N HIS A 48 16.04 -13.01 2.36
CA HIS A 48 15.75 -14.30 1.74
C HIS A 48 14.47 -14.32 0.89
N ASN A 49 13.79 -13.18 0.69
CA ASN A 49 12.50 -13.07 -0.02
C ASN A 49 11.39 -14.01 0.50
N LYS A 50 11.47 -14.45 1.75
CA LYS A 50 10.48 -15.39 2.35
C LYS A 50 9.31 -14.70 3.04
N ARG A 51 9.49 -13.45 3.45
CA ARG A 51 8.51 -12.62 4.17
C ARG A 51 8.76 -11.15 3.87
N TYR A 52 7.79 -10.32 4.21
CA TYR A 52 7.91 -8.88 4.17
C TYR A 52 8.14 -8.33 5.58
N LEU A 53 9.04 -7.36 5.67
CA LEU A 53 9.40 -6.67 6.92
C LEU A 53 8.63 -5.36 7.10
N GLY A 54 8.04 -4.82 6.02
CA GLY A 54 7.26 -3.59 6.03
C GLY A 54 6.75 -3.23 4.65
N ALA A 55 6.13 -2.05 4.55
CA ALA A 55 5.69 -1.48 3.28
C ALA A 55 5.77 0.06 3.30
N LEU A 56 5.97 0.63 2.13
CA LEU A 56 5.76 2.06 1.84
C LEU A 56 4.47 2.19 1.04
N CYS A 57 3.48 2.88 1.60
CA CYS A 57 2.17 3.04 1.00
C CYS A 57 1.91 4.49 0.65
N GLY A 58 1.21 4.75 -0.46
CA GLY A 58 0.90 6.10 -0.92
C GLY A 58 0.15 6.12 -2.24
N LEU A 59 0.17 7.27 -2.91
CA LEU A 59 -0.45 7.43 -4.23
C LEU A 59 0.38 6.82 -5.36
N GLY A 60 1.63 6.47 -5.08
CA GLY A 60 2.59 5.98 -6.06
C GLY A 60 3.63 7.06 -6.41
N TYR A 61 4.31 6.86 -7.53
CA TYR A 61 5.43 7.70 -7.95
C TYR A 61 5.30 8.03 -9.44
N ASP A 62 5.90 9.16 -9.84
CA ASP A 62 6.02 9.57 -11.24
C ASP A 62 7.05 8.69 -11.95
N ILE A 63 6.70 8.18 -13.13
CA ILE A 63 7.48 7.13 -13.82
C ILE A 63 8.81 7.67 -14.35
N GLU A 64 8.87 8.93 -14.78
CA GLU A 64 10.06 9.52 -15.40
C GLU A 64 11.05 9.98 -14.35
N THR A 65 10.55 10.68 -13.34
CA THR A 65 11.37 11.29 -12.27
C THR A 65 11.65 10.32 -11.13
N ARG A 66 10.86 9.23 -11.01
CA ARG A 66 10.86 8.29 -9.89
C ARG A 66 10.59 8.94 -8.53
N GLN A 67 9.97 10.10 -8.52
CA GLN A 67 9.61 10.81 -7.30
C GLN A 67 8.20 10.45 -6.86
N SER A 68 7.96 10.41 -5.56
CA SER A 68 6.60 10.22 -5.03
C SER A 68 5.67 11.30 -5.56
N LEU A 69 4.47 10.90 -5.98
CA LEU A 69 3.44 11.83 -6.47
C LEU A 69 2.97 12.76 -5.36
N PHE A 70 2.93 12.29 -4.12
CA PHE A 70 2.54 13.09 -2.98
C PHE A 70 3.26 12.66 -1.69
N PRO A 71 4.53 13.07 -1.52
CA PRO A 71 5.38 12.60 -0.43
C PRO A 71 4.82 12.84 0.98
N GLN A 72 3.97 13.86 1.15
CA GLN A 72 3.37 14.22 2.43
C GLN A 72 2.38 13.16 2.95
N ASN A 73 1.83 12.34 2.05
CA ASN A 73 0.88 11.28 2.40
C ASN A 73 1.48 9.88 2.28
N ASP A 74 2.78 9.78 2.02
CA ASP A 74 3.45 8.49 2.04
C ASP A 74 3.61 8.01 3.48
N VAL A 75 3.22 6.77 3.72
CA VAL A 75 3.29 6.14 5.03
C VAL A 75 4.17 4.91 4.93
N GLU A 76 5.26 4.90 5.69
CA GLU A 76 6.10 3.72 5.90
C GLU A 76 5.76 3.07 7.24
N PHE A 77 5.62 1.74 7.22
CA PHE A 77 5.46 0.96 8.44
C PHE A 77 6.17 -0.39 8.33
N LEU A 78 6.50 -0.95 9.49
CA LEU A 78 7.08 -2.28 9.63
C LEU A 78 5.99 -3.27 10.00
N PHE A 79 6.15 -4.53 9.60
CA PHE A 79 5.29 -5.62 10.06
C PHE A 79 5.88 -6.23 11.34
N PRO A 80 5.26 -6.02 12.51
CA PRO A 80 5.66 -6.70 13.73
C PRO A 80 5.28 -8.19 13.74
N PHE A 81 4.57 -8.66 12.71
CA PHE A 81 4.14 -10.04 12.51
C PHE A 81 4.67 -10.61 11.19
N ARG A 82 4.52 -11.92 11.01
CA ARG A 82 4.93 -12.58 9.77
C ARG A 82 3.92 -12.29 8.67
N PHE A 83 4.32 -11.47 7.69
CA PHE A 83 3.55 -11.20 6.48
C PHE A 83 4.21 -11.84 5.26
N THR A 84 3.46 -12.60 4.46
CA THR A 84 3.98 -13.38 3.32
C THR A 84 3.25 -13.07 2.01
N ASN A 85 3.69 -13.68 0.91
CA ASN A 85 3.01 -13.56 -0.38
C ASN A 85 1.55 -14.03 -0.33
N ASP A 86 1.25 -15.10 0.42
CA ASP A 86 -0.11 -15.61 0.55
C ASP A 86 -1.05 -14.56 1.20
N ASP A 87 -0.55 -13.85 2.20
CA ASP A 87 -1.28 -12.77 2.88
C ASP A 87 -1.49 -11.58 1.93
N LEU A 88 -0.46 -11.22 1.15
CA LEU A 88 -0.57 -10.18 0.13
C LEU A 88 -1.59 -10.54 -0.96
N HIS A 89 -1.67 -11.81 -1.36
CA HIS A 89 -2.68 -12.29 -2.30
C HIS A 89 -4.10 -12.15 -1.73
N LYS A 90 -4.31 -12.46 -0.44
CA LYS A 90 -5.61 -12.25 0.22
C LYS A 90 -5.98 -10.77 0.26
N VAL A 91 -5.05 -9.89 0.64
CA VAL A 91 -5.27 -8.44 0.65
C VAL A 91 -5.68 -7.95 -0.75
N ASN A 92 -4.95 -8.33 -1.79
CA ASN A 92 -5.29 -7.96 -3.16
C ASN A 92 -6.61 -8.57 -3.64
N GLY A 93 -6.97 -9.76 -3.15
CA GLY A 93 -8.29 -10.35 -3.34
C GLY A 93 -9.39 -9.44 -2.79
N VAL A 94 -9.26 -9.00 -1.54
CA VAL A 94 -10.21 -8.06 -0.91
C VAL A 94 -10.28 -6.74 -1.69
N ARG A 95 -9.13 -6.17 -2.07
CA ARG A 95 -9.07 -4.95 -2.91
C ARG A 95 -9.83 -5.14 -4.22
N THR A 96 -9.68 -6.29 -4.86
CA THR A 96 -10.39 -6.64 -6.09
C THR A 96 -11.90 -6.73 -5.86
N TYR A 97 -12.35 -7.38 -4.79
CA TYR A 97 -13.77 -7.44 -4.43
C TYR A 97 -14.36 -6.05 -4.19
N ILE A 98 -13.65 -5.19 -3.44
CA ILE A 98 -14.06 -3.80 -3.19
C ILE A 98 -14.18 -3.05 -4.51
N SER A 99 -13.14 -3.05 -5.34
CA SER A 99 -13.15 -2.35 -6.63
C SER A 99 -14.29 -2.82 -7.54
N ASN A 100 -14.51 -4.13 -7.63
CA ASN A 100 -15.59 -4.70 -8.42
C ASN A 100 -16.97 -4.29 -7.89
N THR A 101 -17.16 -4.30 -6.57
CA THR A 101 -18.43 -3.92 -5.93
C THR A 101 -18.74 -2.44 -6.16
N LEU A 102 -17.72 -1.59 -6.12
CA LEU A 102 -17.86 -0.16 -6.36
C LEU A 102 -17.96 0.21 -7.85
N GLY A 103 -17.95 -0.76 -8.77
CA GLY A 103 -18.01 -0.51 -10.21
C GLY A 103 -16.77 0.18 -10.78
N VAL A 104 -15.68 0.23 -10.02
CA VAL A 104 -14.41 0.80 -10.46
C VAL A 104 -13.70 -0.26 -11.30
N SER A 105 -13.64 -0.04 -12.62
CA SER A 105 -12.87 -0.90 -13.49
C SER A 105 -11.40 -0.87 -13.07
N ILE A 106 -10.87 -2.03 -12.66
CA ILE A 106 -9.47 -2.19 -12.25
C ILE A 106 -8.51 -1.83 -13.41
N GLU A 107 -9.00 -1.67 -14.64
CA GLU A 107 -8.22 -1.12 -15.75
C GLU A 107 -7.67 0.29 -15.50
N GLN A 108 -8.26 1.08 -14.59
CA GLN A 108 -7.69 2.36 -14.17
C GLN A 108 -6.39 2.20 -13.35
N PHE A 109 -6.18 1.04 -12.70
CA PHE A 109 -4.91 0.70 -12.02
C PHE A 109 -3.87 0.11 -12.99
N SER A 110 -4.07 0.26 -14.30
CA SER A 110 -3.18 -0.20 -15.39
C SER A 110 -1.71 0.20 -15.22
N ALA A 111 -1.41 1.31 -14.54
CA ALA A 111 -0.04 1.73 -14.25
C ALA A 111 0.75 0.66 -13.48
N ALA A 112 0.14 -0.02 -12.49
CA ALA A 112 0.79 -1.10 -11.74
C ALA A 112 0.98 -2.37 -12.59
N ARG A 113 0.04 -2.68 -13.49
CA ARG A 113 0.17 -3.81 -14.44
C ARG A 113 1.22 -3.55 -15.51
N LEU A 114 1.31 -2.31 -16.00
CA LEU A 114 2.37 -1.88 -16.92
C LEU A 114 3.72 -1.98 -16.21
N HIS A 115 3.80 -1.54 -14.95
CA HIS A 115 5.01 -1.61 -14.15
C HIS A 115 5.51 -3.06 -13.93
N ILE A 116 4.63 -4.01 -13.61
CA ILE A 116 5.02 -5.43 -13.49
C ILE A 116 5.57 -5.97 -14.82
N LYS A 117 4.95 -5.61 -15.95
CA LYS A 117 5.46 -6.00 -17.27
C LYS A 117 6.81 -5.36 -17.57
N THR A 118 6.95 -4.05 -17.45
CA THR A 118 8.20 -3.33 -17.75
C THR A 118 9.34 -3.77 -16.84
N TRP A 119 9.08 -4.03 -15.56
CA TRP A 119 10.11 -4.50 -14.62
C TRP A 119 10.50 -5.95 -14.91
N ARG A 120 9.53 -6.82 -15.20
CA ARG A 120 9.80 -8.19 -15.64
C ARG A 120 10.63 -8.21 -16.93
N ASP A 121 10.27 -7.38 -17.91
CA ASP A 121 10.95 -7.35 -19.20
C ASP A 121 12.39 -6.81 -19.05
N LYS A 122 12.61 -5.76 -18.22
CA LYS A 122 13.96 -5.28 -17.86
C LYS A 122 14.80 -6.30 -17.08
N VAL A 123 14.19 -7.07 -16.19
CA VAL A 123 14.89 -8.13 -15.45
C VAL A 123 15.28 -9.26 -16.39
N ILE A 124 14.41 -9.63 -17.33
CA ILE A 124 14.73 -10.63 -18.35
C ILE A 124 15.89 -10.14 -19.24
N GLU A 125 15.89 -8.89 -19.69
CA GLU A 125 17.00 -8.33 -20.46
C GLU A 125 18.33 -8.39 -19.69
N ASN A 126 18.34 -7.93 -18.43
CA ASN A 126 19.56 -7.97 -17.60
C ASN A 126 20.02 -9.41 -17.31
N LEU A 127 19.08 -10.35 -17.07
CA LEU A 127 19.42 -11.75 -16.85
C LEU A 127 19.98 -12.40 -18.12
N MET A 128 19.43 -12.05 -19.29
CA MET A 128 19.92 -12.55 -20.58
C MET A 128 21.36 -12.08 -20.82
N GLU A 129 21.68 -10.80 -20.56
CA GLU A 129 23.06 -10.28 -20.67
C GLU A 129 24.06 -11.01 -19.76
N TYR A 130 23.65 -11.41 -18.55
CA TYR A 130 24.49 -12.17 -17.62
C TYR A 130 24.66 -13.65 -17.99
N THR A 131 23.77 -14.24 -18.81
CA THR A 131 23.83 -15.66 -19.21
C THR A 131 24.62 -15.93 -20.49
N TRP A 132 25.10 -14.89 -21.18
CA TRP A 132 25.92 -14.99 -22.40
C TRP A 132 27.41 -14.66 -22.18
N TYR A 133 27.88 -14.67 -20.93
CA TYR A 133 29.29 -14.74 -20.54
C TYR A 133 29.56 -16.03 -19.75
#